data_AF-A0A3D2N372-F1
#
_entry.id   AF-A0A3D2N372-F1
#
_cell.length_a   1.000
_cell.length_b   1.000
_cell.length_c   1.000
_cell.angle_alpha   90.00
_cell.angle_beta   90.00
_cell.angle_gamma   90.00
#
_symmetry.space_group_name_H-M   'P 1'
#
loop_
_entity.id
_entity.type
_entity.pdbx_description
1 polymer ?
#
loop_
_entity_poly.entity_id
_entity_poly.type
_entity_poly.pdbx_seq_one_letter_code
_entity_poly.pdbx_strand_id
1 'polypeptide(L)'
;MNDRKEIPRELLEKILANTHTDSPRPTFMSQGMGSVLGLWQCSCGFMASGNFCEQCGAPKSWICLKCSARNTGNFCTECGTRKPWECQMCKALNIGEKCGRCGMPEPSAK
;
A
#
# COMPACT_ATOMS: atom_id res chain seq x y z
N MET A 1 -24.78 -46.15 25.80
CA MET A 1 -23.66 -45.59 25.02
C MET A 1 -23.69 -44.08 25.14
N ASN A 2 -22.55 -43.50 25.52
CA ASN A 2 -22.21 -42.07 25.65
C ASN A 2 -22.48 -41.38 26.99
N ASP A 3 -21.73 -41.80 28.02
CA ASP A 3 -21.40 -40.96 29.18
C ASP A 3 -20.43 -39.85 28.76
N ARG A 4 -20.95 -38.64 28.56
CA ARG A 4 -20.17 -37.44 28.29
C ARG A 4 -19.62 -36.93 29.62
N LYS A 5 -18.40 -37.34 29.99
CA LYS A 5 -17.72 -36.89 31.22
C LYS A 5 -17.58 -35.37 31.21
N GLU A 6 -18.33 -34.67 32.06
CA GLU A 6 -18.18 -33.23 32.27
C GLU A 6 -16.82 -32.96 32.94
N ILE A 7 -16.02 -32.10 32.31
CA ILE A 7 -14.72 -31.70 32.87
C ILE A 7 -14.99 -30.72 34.02
N PRO A 8 -14.49 -30.98 35.24
CA PRO A 8 -14.69 -30.08 36.38
C PRO A 8 -14.13 -28.69 36.09
N ARG A 9 -14.87 -27.63 36.45
CA ARG A 9 -14.53 -26.23 36.12
C ARG A 9 -13.10 -25.85 36.48
N GLU A 10 -12.56 -26.34 37.60
CA GLU A 10 -11.18 -26.05 38.00
C GLU A 10 -10.14 -26.58 37.01
N LEU A 11 -10.44 -27.65 36.27
CA LEU A 11 -9.58 -28.16 35.21
C LEU A 11 -9.73 -27.35 33.91
N LEU A 12 -10.93 -26.80 33.64
CA LEU A 12 -11.16 -25.90 32.51
C LEU A 12 -10.40 -24.57 32.69
N GLU A 13 -10.35 -24.02 33.90
CA GLU A 13 -9.63 -22.76 34.17
C GLU A 13 -8.11 -22.94 34.08
N LYS A 14 -7.57 -24.11 34.43
CA LYS A 14 -6.13 -24.44 34.28
C LYS A 14 -5.69 -24.62 32.83
N ILE A 15 -6.60 -25.04 31.94
CA ILE A 15 -6.34 -25.14 30.49
C ILE A 15 -6.34 -23.75 29.84
N LEU A 16 -7.22 -22.85 30.29
CA LEU A 16 -7.29 -21.47 29.79
C LEU A 16 -6.14 -20.58 30.27
N ALA A 17 -5.52 -20.89 31.41
CA ALA A 17 -4.41 -20.11 31.97
C ALA A 17 -3.06 -20.30 31.23
N ASN A 18 -2.96 -21.24 30.28
CA ASN A 18 -1.69 -21.60 29.61
C ASN A 18 -1.56 -21.10 28.17
N THR A 19 -2.47 -20.26 27.68
CA THR A 19 -2.43 -19.78 26.28
C THR A 19 -2.08 -18.31 26.13
N HIS A 20 -1.05 -17.77 26.81
CA HIS A 20 -0.47 -16.50 26.39
C HIS A 20 1.05 -16.47 26.63
N THR A 21 1.78 -17.01 25.67
CA THR A 21 3.13 -16.53 25.34
C THR A 21 2.98 -15.24 24.55
N ASP A 22 3.23 -14.07 25.17
CA ASP A 22 3.59 -12.87 24.40
C ASP A 22 4.94 -12.37 24.93
N SER A 23 5.96 -12.71 24.16
CA SER A 23 7.33 -12.20 24.25
C SER A 23 7.32 -10.67 24.26
N PRO A 24 8.24 -9.96 24.96
CA PRO A 24 8.34 -8.51 24.84
C PRO A 24 8.72 -8.16 23.40
N ARG A 25 7.72 -7.74 22.62
CA ARG A 25 7.91 -7.18 21.28
C ARG A 25 8.67 -5.86 21.43
N PRO A 26 9.82 -5.64 20.76
CA PRO A 26 10.47 -4.35 20.80
C PRO A 26 9.50 -3.29 20.26
N THR A 27 9.34 -2.22 21.03
CA THR A 27 8.51 -1.06 20.73
C THR A 27 8.93 -0.43 19.41
N PHE A 28 8.32 -0.83 18.28
CA PHE A 28 8.36 -0.01 17.07
C PHE A 28 7.32 1.08 17.26
N MET A 29 7.78 2.25 17.68
CA MET A 29 7.04 3.51 17.68
C MET A 29 6.51 3.72 16.26
N SER A 30 5.30 3.24 16.00
CA SER A 30 4.59 3.44 14.74
C SER A 30 3.99 4.83 14.79
N GLN A 31 4.87 5.83 14.73
CA GLN A 31 4.50 7.22 14.58
C GLN A 31 3.71 7.31 13.28
N GLY A 32 2.49 7.85 13.41
CA GLY A 32 1.55 8.00 12.32
C GLY A 32 2.17 8.73 11.15
N MET A 33 2.40 8.01 10.06
CA MET A 33 2.50 8.62 8.75
C MET A 33 1.08 8.72 8.25
N GLY A 34 0.41 9.80 8.66
CA GLY A 34 -0.75 10.28 7.95
C GLY A 34 -0.40 10.28 6.47
N SER A 35 -1.24 9.66 5.65
CA SER A 35 -1.09 9.57 4.21
C SER A 35 -0.95 10.99 3.66
N VAL A 36 0.29 11.47 3.53
CA VAL A 36 0.58 12.74 2.87
C VAL A 36 0.39 12.45 1.38
N LEU A 37 -0.85 12.54 0.93
CA LEU A 37 -1.28 12.27 -0.43
C LEU A 37 -0.36 13.04 -1.39
N GLY A 38 0.61 12.35 -1.99
CA GLY A 38 1.56 12.92 -2.95
C GLY A 38 3.04 12.87 -2.56
N LEU A 39 3.39 12.72 -1.27
CA LEU A 39 4.81 12.62 -0.87
C LEU A 39 5.38 11.23 -1.16
N TRP A 40 6.65 11.19 -1.55
CA TRP A 40 7.40 9.96 -1.77
C TRP A 40 8.85 10.12 -1.30
N GLN A 41 9.43 9.08 -0.73
CA GLN A 41 10.84 9.08 -0.36
C GLN A 41 11.69 8.85 -1.59
N CYS A 42 12.57 9.80 -1.88
CA CYS A 42 13.54 9.70 -2.95
C CYS A 42 14.69 8.74 -2.56
N SER A 43 15.37 8.18 -3.56
CA SER A 43 16.58 7.38 -3.36
C SER A 43 17.72 8.16 -2.70
N CYS A 44 17.71 9.49 -2.76
CA CYS A 44 18.65 10.34 -2.02
C CYS A 44 18.31 10.48 -0.52
N GLY A 45 17.22 9.87 -0.05
CA GLY A 45 16.77 9.90 1.35
C GLY A 45 15.79 11.02 1.70
N PHE A 46 15.64 12.03 0.85
CA PHE A 46 14.71 13.15 1.09
C PHE A 46 13.28 12.83 0.68
N MET A 47 12.32 13.39 1.42
CA MET A 47 10.92 13.40 1.01
C MET A 47 10.71 14.40 -0.12
N ALA A 48 10.09 13.95 -1.20
CA ALA A 48 9.78 14.75 -2.38
C ALA A 48 8.27 14.87 -2.57
N SER A 49 7.84 16.01 -3.10
CA SER A 49 6.48 16.26 -3.56
C SER A 49 6.45 16.35 -5.09
N GLY A 50 5.35 15.94 -5.72
CA GLY A 50 5.21 16.03 -7.19
C GLY A 50 6.00 14.98 -7.99
N ASN A 51 6.42 15.35 -9.21
CA ASN A 51 7.02 14.43 -10.19
C ASN A 51 8.53 14.26 -10.06
N PHE A 52 9.23 15.18 -9.40
CA PHE A 52 10.69 15.20 -9.26
C PHE A 52 11.08 15.49 -7.82
N CYS A 53 12.23 15.01 -7.39
CA CYS A 53 12.82 15.34 -6.11
C CYS A 53 13.41 16.75 -6.17
N GLU A 54 12.94 17.65 -5.31
CA GLU A 54 13.40 19.04 -5.25
C GLU A 54 14.87 19.16 -4.80
N GLN A 55 15.42 18.13 -4.15
CA GLN A 55 16.81 18.12 -3.67
C GLN A 55 17.82 17.63 -4.69
N CYS A 56 17.49 16.59 -5.47
CA CYS A 56 18.45 15.96 -6.40
C CYS A 56 17.97 15.91 -7.85
N GLY A 57 16.75 16.37 -8.14
CA GLY A 57 16.15 16.33 -9.47
C GLY A 57 15.68 14.95 -9.93
N ALA A 58 15.85 13.90 -9.12
CA ALA A 58 15.47 12.54 -9.52
C ALA A 58 13.94 12.43 -9.77
N PRO A 59 13.50 11.82 -10.88
CA PRO A 59 12.09 11.63 -11.18
C PRO A 59 11.44 10.56 -10.30
N LYS A 60 10.13 10.72 -10.04
CA LYS A 60 9.33 9.72 -9.32
C LYS A 60 9.17 8.44 -10.15
N SER A 61 9.66 7.33 -9.63
CA SER A 61 9.49 6.01 -10.26
C SER A 61 8.08 5.44 -10.05
N TRP A 62 7.65 4.57 -10.96
CA TRP A 62 6.42 3.81 -10.89
C TRP A 62 6.64 2.39 -11.43
N ILE A 63 5.81 1.45 -10.98
CA ILE A 63 5.83 0.06 -11.44
C ILE A 63 4.73 -0.14 -12.48
N CYS A 64 5.07 -0.74 -13.62
CA CYS A 64 4.11 -1.08 -14.65
C CYS A 64 3.15 -2.16 -14.16
N LEU A 65 1.85 -1.87 -14.16
CA LEU A 65 0.82 -2.83 -13.71
C LEU A 65 0.64 -4.02 -14.67
N LYS A 66 1.16 -3.93 -15.91
CA LYS A 66 1.06 -4.97 -16.93
C LYS A 66 2.24 -5.94 -16.91
N CYS A 67 3.46 -5.44 -16.71
CA CYS A 67 4.71 -6.22 -16.84
C CYS A 67 5.66 -6.09 -15.65
N SER A 68 5.30 -5.34 -14.61
CA SER A 68 6.08 -5.14 -13.38
C SER A 68 7.44 -4.45 -13.53
N ALA A 69 7.78 -3.93 -14.71
CA ALA A 69 8.98 -3.13 -14.91
C ALA A 69 8.93 -1.80 -14.12
N ARG A 70 10.09 -1.37 -13.61
CA ARG A 70 10.24 -0.05 -12.95
C ARG A 70 10.57 1.02 -14.00
N ASN A 71 9.79 2.10 -13.99
CA ASN A 71 9.86 3.17 -14.99
C ASN A 71 9.85 4.55 -14.31
N THR A 72 10.33 5.58 -15.00
CA THR A 72 10.33 6.98 -14.51
C THR A 72 9.66 7.96 -15.47
N GLY A 73 9.45 7.57 -16.74
CA GLY A 73 8.79 8.39 -17.77
C GLY A 73 7.26 8.23 -17.83
N ASN A 74 6.66 8.74 -18.91
CA ASN A 74 5.21 8.66 -19.16
C ASN A 74 4.76 7.29 -19.69
N PHE A 75 5.69 6.44 -20.12
CA PHE A 75 5.42 5.13 -20.70
C PHE A 75 6.38 4.09 -20.13
N CYS A 76 5.96 2.83 -20.13
CA CYS A 76 6.78 1.70 -19.77
C CYS A 76 7.76 1.40 -20.88
N THR A 77 9.04 1.27 -20.55
CA THR A 77 10.11 0.96 -21.50
C THR A 77 10.00 -0.45 -22.07
N GLU A 78 9.44 -1.39 -21.31
CA GLU A 78 9.34 -2.80 -21.71
C GLU A 78 8.12 -3.10 -22.60
N CYS A 79 6.96 -2.52 -22.30
CA CYS A 79 5.71 -2.86 -22.99
C CYS A 79 4.93 -1.68 -23.56
N GLY A 80 5.46 -0.47 -23.48
CA GLY A 80 4.82 0.75 -24.00
C GLY A 80 3.55 1.19 -23.25
N THR A 81 3.18 0.51 -22.17
CA THR A 81 1.99 0.86 -21.38
C THR A 81 2.18 2.22 -20.71
N ARG A 82 1.16 3.08 -20.77
CA ARG A 82 1.20 4.42 -20.15
C ARG A 82 1.33 4.34 -18.63
N LYS A 83 1.93 5.38 -18.04
CA LYS A 83 1.97 5.58 -16.59
C LYS A 83 0.53 5.67 -16.07
N PRO A 84 0.18 4.94 -15.00
CA PRO A 84 -1.15 4.99 -14.45
C PRO A 84 -1.42 6.33 -13.75
N TRP A 85 -2.67 6.78 -13.82
CA TRP A 85 -3.16 7.99 -13.15
C TRP A 85 -4.25 7.66 -12.14
N GLU A 86 -4.33 8.46 -11.08
CA GLU A 86 -5.35 8.33 -10.04
C GLU A 86 -6.55 9.22 -10.37
N CYS A 87 -7.75 8.64 -10.40
CA CYS A 87 -8.98 9.38 -10.60
C CYS A 87 -9.23 10.32 -9.43
N GLN A 88 -9.34 11.62 -9.71
CA GLN A 88 -9.53 12.63 -8.67
C GLN A 88 -10.86 12.49 -7.91
N MET A 89 -11.88 11.93 -8.55
CA MET A 89 -13.20 11.75 -7.95
C MET A 89 -13.34 10.48 -7.10
N CYS A 90 -12.83 9.35 -7.58
CA CYS A 90 -13.08 8.05 -6.94
C CYS A 90 -11.80 7.29 -6.55
N LYS A 91 -10.62 7.90 -6.76
CA LYS A 91 -9.31 7.38 -6.39
C LYS A 91 -8.92 6.05 -7.04
N ALA A 92 -9.69 5.59 -8.03
CA ALA A 92 -9.35 4.44 -8.85
C ALA A 92 -8.09 4.73 -9.70
N LEU A 93 -7.22 3.73 -9.81
CA LEU A 93 -6.03 3.79 -10.67
C LEU A 93 -6.40 3.34 -12.08
N ASN A 94 -5.98 4.10 -13.10
CA ASN A 94 -6.38 3.90 -14.49
C ASN A 94 -5.18 4.02 -15.44
N ILE A 95 -5.24 3.31 -16.58
CA ILE A 95 -4.21 3.31 -17.64
C ILE A 95 -4.76 3.89 -18.96
N GLY A 96 -6.08 4.08 -19.07
CA GLY A 96 -6.76 4.63 -20.26
C GLY A 96 -7.20 6.08 -20.11
N GLU A 97 -7.89 6.62 -21.12
CA GLU A 97 -8.28 8.04 -21.16
C GLU A 97 -9.41 8.42 -20.20
N LYS A 98 -10.19 7.44 -19.73
CA LYS A 98 -11.31 7.64 -18.81
C LYS A 98 -11.26 6.66 -17.65
N CYS A 99 -11.81 7.08 -16.52
CA CYS A 99 -11.90 6.27 -15.33
C CYS A 99 -12.87 5.09 -15.58
N GLY A 100 -12.39 3.86 -15.41
CA GLY A 100 -13.23 2.67 -15.59
C GLY A 100 -14.39 2.56 -14.59
N ARG A 101 -14.31 3.28 -13.46
CA ARG A 101 -15.35 3.27 -12.42
C ARG A 101 -16.39 4.38 -12.57
N CYS A 102 -15.98 5.62 -12.84
CA CYS A 102 -16.89 6.77 -12.85
C CYS A 102 -16.95 7.54 -14.18
N GLY A 103 -16.19 7.11 -15.20
CA GLY A 103 -16.21 7.73 -16.53
C GLY A 103 -15.50 9.07 -16.65
N MET A 104 -15.02 9.66 -15.55
CA MET A 104 -14.28 10.93 -15.59
C MET A 104 -13.01 10.84 -16.46
N PRO A 105 -12.68 11.89 -17.23
CA PRO A 105 -11.49 11.90 -18.07
C PRO A 105 -10.19 11.94 -17.27
N GLU A 106 -9.09 11.53 -17.91
CA GLU A 106 -7.74 11.68 -17.39
C GLU A 106 -7.42 13.17 -17.14
N PRO A 107 -6.82 13.53 -15.99
CA PRO A 107 -6.54 14.94 -15.65
C PRO A 107 -5.61 15.66 -16.64
N SER A 108 -4.82 14.92 -17.41
CA SER A 108 -3.89 15.46 -18.40
C SER A 108 -4.46 15.51 -19.82
N ALA A 109 -5.70 15.05 -20.04
CA ALA A 109 -6.42 15.25 -21.30
C ALA A 109 -6.85 16.72 -21.36
N LYS A 110 -6.11 17.51 -22.14
CA LYS A 110 -6.38 18.93 -22.37
C LYS A 110 -7.17 19.13 -23.65
#